data_AF-A0A6V7UEP6-F1
#
_entry.id   AF-A0A6V7UEP6-F1
#
_cell.length_a   1.000
_cell.length_b   1.000
_cell.length_c   1.000
_cell.angle_alpha   90.00
_cell.angle_beta   90.00
_cell.angle_gamma   90.00
#
_symmetry.space_group_name_H-M   'P 1'
#
loop_
_entity.id
_entity.type
_entity.pdbx_description
1 polymer ?
#
loop_
_entity_poly.entity_id
_entity_poly.type
_entity_poly.pdbx_seq_one_letter_code
_entity_poly.pdbx_strand_id
1 'polypeptide(L)'
;MTKFNGSEILHQKVAHLLRPEELTSINLMRWLKSYNWDVDHCTEVIEEYVKNRDCLGLNDDDFYKDFYDHQQIKHYCDVFQQSRLQYNWINSLDNGIVFVEDALNQHQQQHN
;
A
#
# COMPACT_ATOMS: atom_id res chain seq x y z
N MET A 1 -3.96 -23.83 18.44
CA MET A 1 -2.62 -23.49 17.91
C MET A 1 -2.00 -22.40 18.76
N THR A 2 -0.71 -22.48 19.06
CA THR A 2 0.03 -21.36 19.67
C THR A 2 0.29 -20.28 18.61
N LYS A 3 0.29 -19.00 19.01
CA LYS A 3 0.45 -17.84 18.10
C LYS A 3 1.70 -17.92 17.21
N PHE A 4 2.78 -18.51 17.71
CA PHE A 4 4.03 -18.72 16.96
C PHE A 4 3.89 -19.76 15.84
N ASN A 5 3.05 -20.78 16.03
CA ASN A 5 2.84 -21.83 15.02
C ASN A 5 2.07 -21.28 13.80
N GLY A 6 1.11 -20.36 14.02
CA GLY A 6 0.33 -19.77 12.92
C GLY A 6 1.17 -19.00 11.90
N SER A 7 2.19 -18.24 12.35
CA SER A 7 3.05 -17.47 11.45
C SER A 7 3.91 -18.36 10.56
N GLU A 8 4.38 -19.49 11.08
CA GLU A 8 5.24 -20.40 10.32
C GLU A 8 4.43 -21.20 9.30
N ILE A 9 3.23 -21.66 9.67
CA ILE A 9 2.30 -22.29 8.74
C ILE A 9 1.91 -21.29 7.63
N LEU A 10 1.58 -20.05 7.99
CA LEU A 10 1.24 -19.03 7.00
C LEU A 10 2.42 -18.76 6.07
N HIS A 11 3.64 -18.61 6.61
CA HIS A 11 4.85 -18.43 5.79
C HIS A 11 4.99 -19.54 4.74
N GLN A 12 4.86 -20.81 5.14
CA GLN A 12 4.96 -21.94 4.21
C GLN A 12 3.90 -21.89 3.11
N LYS A 13 2.67 -21.48 3.45
CA LYS A 13 1.58 -21.36 2.48
C LYS A 13 1.80 -20.25 1.46
N VAL A 14 2.31 -19.09 1.87
CA VAL A 14 2.35 -17.89 1.00
C VAL A 14 3.75 -17.53 0.48
N ALA A 15 4.80 -18.28 0.84
CA ALA A 15 6.17 -18.01 0.40
C ALA A 15 6.38 -17.95 -1.11
N HIS A 16 5.51 -18.61 -1.88
CA HIS A 16 5.55 -18.59 -3.35
C HIS A 16 4.76 -17.42 -3.97
N LEU A 17 3.99 -16.68 -3.17
CA LEU A 17 3.14 -15.56 -3.60
C LEU A 17 3.75 -14.19 -3.27
N LEU A 18 4.48 -14.11 -2.15
CA LEU A 18 5.02 -12.86 -1.61
C LEU A 18 6.52 -12.71 -1.91
N ARG A 19 6.98 -11.47 -1.97
CA ARG A 19 8.42 -11.17 -2.10
C ARG A 19 9.15 -11.44 -0.79
N PRO A 20 10.47 -11.70 -0.79
CA PRO A 20 11.24 -11.99 0.42
C PRO A 20 11.10 -10.93 1.53
N GLU A 21 11.09 -9.66 1.16
CA GLU A 21 10.91 -8.51 2.06
C GLU A 21 9.51 -8.44 2.70
N GLU A 22 8.52 -9.11 2.11
CA GLU A 22 7.15 -9.20 2.60
C GLU A 22 6.95 -10.40 3.53
N LEU A 23 7.86 -11.38 3.52
CA LEU A 23 7.82 -12.60 4.34
C LEU A 23 8.36 -12.42 5.77
N THR A 24 8.54 -11.18 6.22
CA THR A 24 8.99 -10.91 7.59
C THR A 24 7.97 -11.39 8.62
N SER A 25 8.46 -11.89 9.76
CA SER A 25 7.61 -12.34 10.87
C SER A 25 6.64 -11.26 11.36
N ILE A 26 7.07 -10.00 11.36
CA ILE A 26 6.22 -8.85 11.72
C ILE A 26 5.07 -8.70 10.74
N ASN A 27 5.33 -8.80 9.43
CA ASN A 27 4.29 -8.66 8.41
C ASN A 27 3.28 -9.80 8.46
N LEU A 28 3.75 -11.06 8.55
CA LEU A 28 2.86 -12.22 8.66
C LEU A 28 2.01 -12.19 9.94
N MET A 29 2.56 -11.70 11.06
CA MET A 29 1.78 -11.47 12.27
C MET A 29 0.70 -10.40 12.10
N ARG A 30 0.88 -9.39 11.24
CA ARG A 30 -0.16 -8.39 10.96
C ARG A 30 -1.33 -9.00 10.23
N TRP A 31 -1.07 -9.79 9.18
CA TRP A 31 -2.10 -10.57 8.48
C TRP A 31 -2.89 -11.45 9.46
N LEU A 32 -2.19 -12.27 10.23
CA LEU A 32 -2.85 -13.14 11.22
C LEU A 32 -3.69 -12.37 12.23
N LYS A 33 -3.19 -11.24 12.75
CA LYS A 33 -3.98 -10.42 13.68
C LYS A 33 -5.24 -9.83 13.04
N SER A 34 -5.16 -9.38 11.78
CA SER A 34 -6.29 -8.79 11.05
C SER A 34 -7.41 -9.81 10.80
N TYR A 35 -7.06 -11.08 10.62
CA TYR A 35 -8.02 -12.15 10.31
C TYR A 35 -8.15 -13.16 11.45
N ASN A 36 -8.11 -12.69 12.71
CA ASN A 36 -8.39 -13.50 13.91
C ASN A 36 -7.57 -14.79 14.04
N TRP A 37 -6.33 -14.78 13.55
CA TRP A 37 -5.41 -15.92 13.52
C TRP A 37 -5.89 -17.10 12.67
N ASP A 38 -6.83 -16.85 11.75
CA ASP A 38 -7.26 -17.83 10.76
C ASP A 38 -6.25 -17.87 9.61
N VAL A 39 -5.45 -18.94 9.59
CA VAL A 39 -4.37 -19.13 8.61
C VAL A 39 -4.93 -19.37 7.21
N ASP A 40 -6.03 -20.11 7.09
CA ASP A 40 -6.60 -20.46 5.80
C ASP A 40 -7.24 -19.22 5.17
N HIS A 41 -8.01 -18.47 5.95
CA HIS A 41 -8.58 -17.21 5.48
C HIS A 41 -7.50 -16.16 5.14
N CYS A 42 -6.43 -16.05 5.94
CA CYS A 42 -5.29 -15.20 5.57
C CYS A 42 -4.69 -15.58 4.21
N THR A 43 -4.58 -16.88 3.93
CA THR A 43 -4.00 -17.37 2.68
C THR A 43 -4.85 -16.93 1.50
N GLU A 44 -6.17 -17.12 1.58
CA GLU A 44 -7.13 -16.70 0.53
C GLU A 44 -7.05 -15.19 0.27
N VAL A 45 -7.02 -14.38 1.33
CA VAL A 45 -6.94 -12.92 1.18
C VAL A 45 -5.59 -12.48 0.61
N ILE A 46 -4.50 -13.14 0.97
CA ILE A 46 -3.17 -12.83 0.40
C ILE A 46 -3.13 -13.15 -1.09
N GLU A 47 -3.74 -14.25 -1.53
CA GLU A 47 -3.86 -14.58 -2.96
C GLU A 47 -4.62 -13.49 -3.73
N GLU A 48 -5.72 -12.98 -3.17
CA GLU A 48 -6.48 -11.88 -3.76
C GLU A 48 -5.69 -10.56 -3.76
N TYR A 49 -5.00 -10.25 -2.67
CA TYR A 49 -4.13 -9.09 -2.55
C TYR A 49 -3.06 -9.07 -3.64
N VAL A 50 -2.38 -10.20 -3.89
CA VAL A 50 -1.37 -10.31 -4.94
C VAL A 50 -1.99 -10.09 -6.32
N LYS A 51 -3.14 -10.72 -6.63
CA LYS A 51 -3.84 -10.48 -7.90
C LYS A 51 -4.18 -9.01 -8.12
N ASN A 52 -4.64 -8.33 -7.08
CA ASN A 52 -4.96 -6.90 -7.16
C ASN A 52 -3.70 -6.05 -7.36
N ARG A 53 -2.62 -6.37 -6.65
CA ARG A 53 -1.32 -5.71 -6.77
C ARG A 53 -0.77 -5.83 -8.20
N ASP A 54 -0.85 -7.02 -8.79
CA ASP A 54 -0.46 -7.30 -10.18
C ASP A 54 -1.29 -6.49 -11.17
N CYS A 55 -2.62 -6.48 -11.02
CA CYS A 55 -3.53 -5.70 -11.87
C CYS A 55 -3.24 -4.20 -11.81
N LEU A 56 -2.74 -3.70 -10.68
CA LEU A 56 -2.37 -2.30 -10.49
C LEU A 56 -0.93 -1.98 -10.96
N GLY A 57 -0.16 -2.97 -11.43
CA GLY A 57 1.23 -2.78 -11.84
C GLY A 57 2.22 -2.60 -10.68
N LEU A 58 1.79 -2.84 -9.44
CA LEU A 58 2.58 -2.60 -8.23
C LEU A 58 3.65 -3.65 -7.95
N ASN A 59 3.81 -4.63 -8.83
CA ASN A 59 4.95 -5.56 -8.84
C ASN A 59 6.19 -4.99 -9.54
N ASP A 60 6.02 -3.91 -10.30
CA ASP A 60 7.14 -3.23 -10.94
C ASP A 60 7.74 -2.24 -9.93
N ASP A 61 8.99 -2.49 -9.52
CA ASP A 61 9.73 -1.61 -8.61
C ASP A 61 9.89 -0.20 -9.20
N ASP A 62 9.77 -0.07 -10.52
CA ASP A 62 9.86 1.20 -11.25
C ASP A 62 8.49 1.87 -11.46
N PHE A 63 7.39 1.22 -11.10
CA PHE A 63 6.03 1.76 -11.26
C PHE A 63 5.88 3.16 -10.67
N TYR A 64 6.54 3.40 -9.52
CA TYR A 64 6.44 4.69 -8.85
C TYR A 64 7.40 5.76 -9.38
N LYS A 65 8.43 5.40 -10.16
CA LYS A 65 9.40 6.37 -10.68
C LYS A 65 8.74 7.43 -11.56
N ASP A 66 7.81 6.97 -12.40
CA ASP A 66 7.09 7.81 -13.36
C ASP A 66 5.58 7.84 -13.05
N PHE A 67 5.19 7.59 -11.78
CA PHE A 67 3.79 7.46 -11.35
C PHE A 67 2.90 8.61 -11.86
N TYR A 68 3.36 9.84 -11.65
CA TYR A 68 2.63 11.05 -12.06
C TYR A 68 2.65 11.29 -13.58
N ASP A 69 3.48 10.55 -14.32
CA ASP A 69 3.58 10.67 -15.77
C ASP A 69 2.66 9.72 -16.54
N HIS A 70 2.13 8.68 -15.89
CA HIS A 70 1.11 7.80 -16.47
C HIS A 70 -0.15 8.59 -16.88
N GLN A 71 -0.58 8.42 -18.13
CA GLN A 71 -1.76 9.13 -18.67
C GLN A 71 -3.03 8.93 -17.82
N GLN A 72 -3.22 7.73 -17.26
CA GLN A 72 -4.36 7.42 -16.41
C GLN A 72 -4.31 8.20 -15.09
N ILE A 73 -3.12 8.39 -14.51
CA ILE A 73 -2.91 9.14 -13.27
C ILE A 73 -3.04 10.64 -13.50
N LYS A 74 -2.54 11.16 -14.62
CA LYS A 74 -2.67 12.59 -15.00
C LYS A 74 -4.12 13.07 -14.97
N HIS A 75 -5.04 12.26 -15.50
CA HIS A 75 -6.47 12.59 -15.47
C HIS A 75 -7.00 12.82 -14.04
N TYR A 76 -6.62 11.97 -13.08
CA TYR A 76 -7.06 12.12 -11.69
C TYR A 76 -6.32 13.25 -10.95
N CYS A 77 -5.05 13.48 -11.27
CA CYS A 77 -4.26 14.61 -10.74
C CYS A 77 -4.84 15.98 -11.11
N ASP A 78 -5.55 16.08 -12.23
CA ASP A 78 -6.19 17.32 -12.67
C ASP A 78 -7.53 17.56 -11.96
N VAL A 79 -8.17 16.51 -11.43
CA VAL A 79 -9.48 16.56 -10.76
C VAL A 79 -9.34 16.76 -9.26
N PHE A 80 -8.35 16.11 -8.64
CA PHE A 80 -8.09 16.21 -7.22
C PHE A 80 -6.80 17.00 -7.00
N GLN A 81 -6.90 18.11 -6.26
CA GLN A 81 -5.69 18.67 -5.66
C GLN A 81 -5.13 17.60 -4.73
N GLN A 82 -3.82 17.40 -4.80
CA GLN A 82 -3.12 16.47 -3.92
C GLN A 82 -1.70 16.96 -3.77
N SER A 83 -1.17 16.86 -2.56
CA SER A 83 0.25 17.10 -2.33
C SER A 83 1.06 16.05 -3.07
N ARG A 84 1.96 16.48 -3.96
CA ARG A 84 2.87 15.56 -4.67
C ARG A 84 4.00 15.17 -3.73
N LEU A 85 4.23 13.86 -3.61
CA LEU A 85 5.38 13.34 -2.87
C LEU A 85 6.66 13.82 -3.55
N GLN A 86 7.51 14.51 -2.80
CA GLN A 86 8.82 14.93 -3.25
C GLN A 86 9.86 13.92 -2.72
N TYR A 87 10.83 13.54 -3.55
CA TYR A 87 11.83 12.53 -3.20
C TYR A 87 12.63 12.89 -1.94
N ASN A 88 12.82 14.18 -1.68
CA ASN A 88 13.50 14.69 -0.48
C ASN A 88 12.70 14.57 0.82
N TRP A 89 11.44 14.10 0.78
CA TRP A 89 10.63 13.84 1.96
C TRP A 89 10.84 12.44 2.56
N ILE A 90 11.49 11.55 1.80
CA ILE A 90 11.81 10.20 2.27
C ILE A 90 13.09 10.27 3.12
N ASN A 91 12.97 9.98 4.42
CA ASN A 91 14.12 9.78 5.29
C ASN A 91 14.08 8.39 5.92
N SER A 92 15.23 7.91 6.42
CA SER A 92 15.37 6.55 6.96
C SER A 92 14.61 6.28 8.27
N LEU A 93 13.92 7.28 8.81
CA LEU A 93 13.22 7.22 10.11
C LEU A 93 11.69 7.24 9.95
N ASP A 94 11.17 7.76 8.85
CA ASP A 94 9.73 7.93 8.61
C ASP A 94 9.18 6.82 7.71
N ASN A 95 8.67 5.75 8.31
CA ASN A 95 7.97 4.65 7.60
C ASN A 95 6.51 4.99 7.26
N GLY A 96 6.15 6.27 7.16
CA GLY A 96 4.76 6.68 6.96
C GLY A 96 4.62 8.08 6.36
N ILE A 97 3.78 8.19 5.33
CA ILE A 97 3.35 9.45 4.74
C ILE A 97 2.01 9.85 5.37
N VAL A 98 1.92 11.11 5.79
CA VAL A 98 0.71 11.75 6.33
C VAL A 98 -0.12 12.33 5.18
N PHE A 99 -1.43 12.07 5.17
CA PHE A 99 -2.40 12.76 4.32
C PHE A 99 -3.10 13.87 5.10
N VAL A 100 -3.15 15.08 4.55
CA VAL A 100 -4.13 16.12 4.95
C VAL A 100 -4.56 16.86 3.68
N GLU A 101 -5.86 16.90 3.42
CA GLU A 101 -6.47 18.01 2.68
C GLU A 101 -7.61 18.61 3.51
N ASP A 102 -7.55 19.92 3.69
CA ASP A 102 -8.66 20.77 4.12
C ASP A 102 -9.08 21.61 2.91
N ALA A 103 -10.38 21.63 2.62
CA ALA A 103 -10.95 22.35 1.50
C ALA A 103 -11.09 23.84 1.87
N LEU A 104 -10.05 24.64 1.66
CA LEU A 104 -10.22 26.09 1.69
C LEU A 104 -10.87 26.55 0.38
N ASN A 105 -12.20 26.64 0.39
CA ASN A 105 -12.98 27.44 -0.55
C ASN A 105 -12.48 28.90 -0.51
N GLN A 106 -11.53 29.26 -1.37
CA GLN A 106 -11.27 30.66 -1.68
C GLN A 106 -12.24 31.09 -2.77
N HIS A 107 -13.43 31.52 -2.37
CA HIS A 107 -14.20 32.47 -3.17
C HIS A 107 -13.36 33.74 -3.32
N GLN A 108 -12.63 33.87 -4.43
CA GLN A 108 -12.05 35.13 -4.83
C GLN A 108 -13.18 36.14 -5.02
N GLN A 109 -13.18 37.17 -4.16
CA GLN A 109 -13.99 38.36 -4.29
C GLN A 109 -13.72 38.97 -5.68
N GLN A 110 -14.74 39.00 -6.53
CA GLN A 110 -14.74 39.88 -7.69
C GLN A 110 -15.03 41.30 -7.20
N HIS A 111 -13.99 42.12 -7.17
CA HIS A 111 -14.12 43.57 -7.05
C HIS A 111 -14.88 44.11 -8.28
N ASN A 112 -15.99 44.82 -8.02
CA ASN A 112 -16.56 45.85 -8.89
C ASN A 112 -16.68 47.12 -8.06
#